data_AF-A0A2D4MQL8-F1
#
_entry.id   AF-A0A2D4MQL8-F1
#
_cell.length_a   1.000
_cell.length_b   1.000
_cell.length_c   1.000
_cell.angle_alpha   90.00
_cell.angle_beta   90.00
_cell.angle_gamma   90.00
#
_symmetry.space_group_name_H-M   'P 1'
#
loop_
_entity.id
_entity.type
_entity.pdbx_description
1 polymer ?
#
loop_
_entity_poly.entity_id
_entity_poly.type
_entity_poly.pdbx_seq_one_letter_code
_entity_poly.pdbx_strand_id
1 'polypeptide(L)'
;HIYAQWRQPQEVSSAANSHLSSAGPENIVGKEAEHVPPEQLLADPEDKRQCALCLQFGDAPSKDAGRLLYIGQNEWTHVNCAIWSAEVFEENDGSLKNVHAAVARGRQMRCEHCQRTGATVGCCLSACLSNYHFMCARLCQCTFQE
;
A
#
# COMPACT_ATOMS: atom_id res chain seq x y z
N HIS A 1 13.60 2.44 11.91
CA HIS A 1 12.69 1.28 12.10
C HIS A 1 11.31 1.84 11.81
N ILE A 2 10.75 1.43 10.68
CA ILE A 2 9.60 2.06 10.05
C ILE A 2 8.32 1.44 10.65
N TYR A 3 7.46 2.22 11.33
CA TYR A 3 6.24 1.72 11.98
C TYR A 3 5.00 2.55 11.62
N ALA A 4 3.81 1.94 11.62
CA ALA A 4 2.55 2.67 11.48
C ALA A 4 2.07 3.24 12.84
N GLN A 5 1.72 4.53 12.84
CA GLN A 5 1.13 5.29 13.95
C GLN A 5 -0.33 5.66 13.68
N TRP A 6 -1.21 5.47 14.65
CA TRP A 6 -2.60 5.96 14.55
C TRP A 6 -2.65 7.46 14.76
N ARG A 7 -3.46 8.17 13.96
CA ARG A 7 -3.91 9.50 14.38
C ARG A 7 -4.93 9.30 15.50
N GLN A 8 -4.72 9.95 16.64
CA GLN A 8 -5.82 10.15 17.59
C GLN A 8 -6.92 10.92 16.86
N PRO A 9 -8.21 10.60 17.06
CA PRO A 9 -9.29 11.36 16.46
C PRO A 9 -9.16 12.83 16.88
N GLN A 10 -8.88 13.72 15.92
CA GLN A 10 -8.96 15.16 16.16
C GLN A 10 -10.44 15.55 16.12
N GLU A 11 -10.89 16.26 17.16
CA GLU A 11 -12.20 16.89 17.17
C GLU A 11 -12.33 17.84 15.98
N VAL A 12 -13.41 17.66 15.22
CA VAL A 12 -13.67 18.41 14.00
C VAL A 12 -14.09 19.84 14.38
N SER A 13 -13.24 20.83 14.11
CA SER A 13 -13.66 22.24 14.08
C SER A 13 -13.90 22.68 12.64
N SER A 14 -15.16 22.95 12.33
CA SER A 14 -15.67 23.52 11.09
C SER A 14 -15.25 24.97 10.87
N ALA A 15 -14.78 25.31 9.66
CA ALA A 15 -14.89 26.66 9.10
C ALA A 15 -14.85 26.59 7.56
N ALA A 16 -15.67 27.45 6.94
CA ALA A 16 -16.22 27.33 5.60
C ALA A 16 -15.57 28.26 4.54
N ASN A 17 -16.11 28.14 3.30
CA ASN A 17 -16.14 29.08 2.15
C ASN A 17 -14.96 28.99 1.16
N SER A 18 -15.11 28.46 -0.07
CA SER A 18 -15.92 28.83 -1.27
C SER A 18 -15.28 29.95 -2.11
N HIS A 19 -15.02 29.76 -3.41
CA HIS A 19 -15.18 30.77 -4.47
C HIS A 19 -15.02 30.16 -5.91
N LEU A 20 -15.96 30.54 -6.78
CA LEU A 20 -16.17 30.24 -8.23
C LEU A 20 -15.48 31.36 -9.07
N SER A 21 -15.02 31.25 -10.33
CA SER A 21 -15.78 31.17 -11.61
C SER A 21 -14.87 31.28 -12.88
N SER A 22 -15.24 30.59 -13.99
CA SER A 22 -15.29 30.92 -15.47
C SER A 22 -14.28 31.90 -16.16
N ALA A 23 -13.90 31.89 -17.47
CA ALA A 23 -14.16 31.12 -18.72
C ALA A 23 -13.24 31.59 -19.92
N GLY A 24 -12.95 30.68 -20.88
CA GLY A 24 -12.70 30.81 -22.36
C GLY A 24 -11.57 31.70 -22.98
N PRO A 25 -11.28 31.62 -24.32
CA PRO A 25 -11.50 30.56 -25.33
C PRO A 25 -10.31 30.33 -26.35
N GLU A 26 -10.54 29.44 -27.35
CA GLU A 26 -10.01 29.38 -28.75
C GLU A 26 -8.77 28.51 -29.19
N ASN A 27 -9.09 27.35 -29.80
CA ASN A 27 -8.67 26.76 -31.11
C ASN A 27 -7.21 26.88 -31.68
N ILE A 28 -6.62 25.75 -32.10
CA ILE A 28 -6.26 25.34 -33.50
C ILE A 28 -5.36 24.06 -33.53
N VAL A 29 -5.84 23.09 -34.30
CA VAL A 29 -5.23 21.95 -35.04
C VAL A 29 -3.72 21.66 -34.90
N GLY A 30 -3.40 20.40 -34.57
CA GLY A 30 -2.11 19.77 -34.83
C GLY A 30 -2.22 18.25 -34.69
N LYS A 31 -1.86 17.54 -35.76
CA LYS A 31 -1.96 16.08 -35.95
C LYS A 31 -0.74 15.38 -35.31
N GLU A 32 -0.93 14.12 -34.93
CA GLU A 32 0.05 13.01 -34.85
C GLU A 32 0.61 12.54 -33.49
N ALA A 33 0.77 11.20 -33.50
CA ALA A 33 1.30 10.25 -32.52
C ALA A 33 0.34 9.84 -31.38
N GLU A 34 -0.18 8.62 -31.49
CA GLU A 34 -0.80 7.89 -30.38
C GLU A 34 0.15 7.86 -29.18
N HIS A 35 -0.15 8.66 -28.17
CA HIS A 35 0.52 8.61 -26.89
C HIS A 35 -0.28 7.64 -26.01
N VAL A 36 0.13 6.37 -26.00
CA VAL A 36 -0.36 5.42 -24.99
C VAL A 36 0.05 5.96 -23.63
N PRO A 37 -0.89 6.31 -22.73
CA PRO A 37 -0.54 6.80 -21.40
C PRO A 37 0.26 5.70 -20.67
N PRO A 38 1.34 6.02 -19.94
CA PRO A 38 2.11 5.04 -19.17
C PRO A 38 1.31 4.30 -18.07
N GLU A 39 0.03 4.62 -17.90
CA GLU A 39 -0.86 4.02 -16.91
C GLU A 39 -1.58 2.75 -17.40
N GLN A 40 -1.39 2.33 -18.67
CA GLN A 40 -2.05 1.16 -19.25
C GLN A 40 -1.12 -0.05 -19.47
N LEU A 41 -0.21 -0.33 -18.54
CA LEU A 41 0.15 -1.72 -18.25
C LEU A 41 -1.01 -2.34 -17.47
N LEU A 42 -2.13 -2.53 -18.19
CA LEU A 42 -3.36 -3.10 -17.69
C LEU A 42 -3.05 -4.47 -17.10
N ALA A 43 -3.54 -4.72 -15.88
CA ALA A 43 -3.36 -5.97 -15.16
C ALA A 43 -3.52 -7.15 -16.12
N ASP A 44 -2.43 -7.89 -16.33
CA ASP A 44 -2.47 -9.12 -17.13
C ASP A 44 -3.43 -10.09 -16.42
N PRO A 45 -4.58 -10.42 -17.02
CA PRO A 45 -5.55 -11.32 -16.40
C PRO A 45 -4.97 -12.74 -16.21
N GLU A 46 -3.83 -13.06 -16.83
CA GLU A 46 -3.11 -14.31 -16.62
C GLU A 46 -2.05 -14.22 -15.50
N ASP A 47 -1.83 -13.05 -14.88
CA ASP A 47 -0.90 -12.90 -13.77
C ASP A 47 -1.44 -13.60 -12.50
N LYS A 48 -0.99 -14.83 -12.32
CA LYS A 48 -1.33 -15.68 -11.18
C LYS A 48 -0.49 -15.40 -9.94
N ARG A 49 0.44 -14.44 -9.98
CA ARG A 49 1.24 -14.08 -8.80
C ARG A 49 0.33 -13.43 -7.77
N GLN A 50 0.34 -13.97 -6.56
CA GLN A 50 -0.47 -13.50 -5.46
C GLN A 50 0.42 -13.02 -4.32
N CYS A 51 0.13 -11.85 -3.76
CA CYS A 51 0.81 -11.39 -2.56
C CYS A 51 0.42 -12.27 -1.36
N ALA A 52 1.42 -12.89 -0.72
CA ALA A 52 1.24 -13.74 0.45
C ALA A 52 0.72 -12.99 1.71
N LEU A 53 0.71 -11.65 1.70
CA LEU A 53 0.27 -10.82 2.82
C LEU A 53 -1.14 -10.25 2.62
N CYS A 54 -1.45 -9.64 1.48
CA CYS A 54 -2.77 -9.04 1.22
C CYS A 54 -3.70 -9.91 0.37
N LEU A 55 -3.19 -11.04 -0.16
CA LEU A 55 -3.90 -12.00 -1.02
C LEU A 55 -4.44 -11.41 -2.33
N GLN A 56 -3.98 -10.21 -2.73
CA GLN A 56 -4.30 -9.63 -4.02
C GLN A 56 -3.36 -10.17 -5.10
N PHE A 57 -3.90 -10.30 -6.31
CA PHE A 57 -3.16 -10.76 -7.49
C PHE A 57 -2.56 -9.58 -8.24
N GLY A 58 -1.43 -9.84 -8.91
CA GLY A 58 -0.75 -8.88 -9.76
C GLY A 58 -0.13 -7.69 -9.02
N ASP A 59 0.50 -6.81 -9.79
CA ASP A 59 1.08 -5.57 -9.29
C ASP A 59 -0.03 -4.55 -8.93
N ALA A 60 0.27 -3.67 -7.99
CA ALA A 60 -0.56 -2.52 -7.65
C ALA A 60 0.18 -1.20 -7.95
N PRO A 61 -0.54 -0.07 -8.09
CA PRO A 61 0.09 1.24 -8.19
C PRO A 61 1.11 1.49 -7.07
N SER A 62 2.19 2.21 -7.37
CA SER A 62 3.27 2.49 -6.40
C SER A 62 2.80 3.24 -5.15
N LYS A 63 1.76 4.07 -5.30
CA LYS A 63 1.08 4.77 -4.20
C LYS A 63 0.22 3.84 -3.33
N ASP A 64 -0.13 2.65 -3.85
CA ASP A 64 -0.88 1.61 -3.16
C ASP A 64 0.07 0.51 -2.69
N ALA A 65 -0.21 -0.78 -2.94
CA ALA A 65 0.67 -1.84 -2.47
C ALA A 65 2.00 -1.91 -3.24
N GLY A 66 2.08 -1.35 -4.45
CA GLY A 66 3.24 -1.42 -5.34
C GLY A 66 3.37 -2.76 -6.08
N ARG A 67 4.52 -2.98 -6.73
CA ARG A 67 4.81 -4.21 -7.47
C ARG A 67 5.01 -5.43 -6.56
N LEU A 68 4.83 -6.62 -7.09
CA LEU A 68 5.16 -7.90 -6.49
C LEU A 68 6.67 -8.17 -6.60
N LEU A 69 7.24 -8.57 -5.46
CA LEU A 69 8.60 -9.05 -5.31
C LEU A 69 8.59 -10.56 -5.20
N TYR A 70 9.50 -11.22 -5.91
CA TYR A 70 9.75 -12.63 -5.70
C TYR A 70 10.50 -12.82 -4.38
N ILE A 71 9.93 -13.60 -3.47
CA ILE A 71 10.55 -13.85 -2.16
C ILE A 71 11.10 -15.27 -2.05
N GLY A 72 11.01 -16.10 -3.09
CA GLY A 72 11.45 -17.49 -3.06
C GLY A 72 10.29 -18.48 -2.97
N GLN A 73 10.55 -19.76 -3.26
CA GLN A 73 9.56 -20.85 -3.18
C GLN A 73 8.25 -20.60 -3.95
N ASN A 74 8.33 -19.89 -5.08
CA ASN A 74 7.15 -19.45 -5.85
C ASN A 74 6.18 -18.56 -5.05
N GLU A 75 6.63 -17.93 -3.96
CA GLU A 75 5.87 -16.94 -3.20
C GLU A 75 6.24 -15.50 -3.63
N TRP A 76 5.25 -14.61 -3.51
CA TRP A 76 5.36 -13.21 -3.91
C TRP A 76 4.81 -12.30 -2.82
N THR A 77 5.35 -11.10 -2.69
CA THR A 77 4.78 -10.06 -1.80
C THR A 77 4.84 -8.69 -2.46
N HIS A 78 3.82 -7.86 -2.23
CA HIS A 78 3.89 -6.46 -2.64
C HIS A 78 4.97 -5.72 -1.84
N VAL A 79 5.70 -4.81 -2.51
CA VAL A 79 6.76 -3.99 -1.88
C VAL A 79 6.26 -3.34 -0.59
N ASN A 80 5.13 -2.63 -0.65
CA ASN A 80 4.62 -1.90 0.51
C ASN A 80 4.00 -2.82 1.56
N CYS A 81 3.54 -4.02 1.19
CA CYS A 81 3.14 -5.02 2.18
C CYS A 81 4.35 -5.56 2.97
N ALA A 82 5.49 -5.77 2.29
CA ALA A 82 6.71 -6.24 2.92
C ALA A 82 7.37 -5.16 3.78
N ILE A 83 7.68 -4.00 3.22
CA ILE A 83 8.48 -2.96 3.89
C ILE A 83 7.83 -2.40 5.17
N TRP A 84 6.49 -2.38 5.23
CA TRP A 84 5.74 -1.91 6.40
C TRP A 84 5.42 -3.01 7.42
N SER A 85 5.91 -4.23 7.20
CA SER A 85 5.80 -5.31 8.18
C SER A 85 6.75 -5.07 9.34
N ALA A 86 6.28 -5.27 10.57
CA ALA A 86 6.98 -4.87 11.80
C ALA A 86 8.41 -5.43 11.98
N GLU A 87 8.70 -6.61 11.42
CA GLU A 87 10.00 -7.29 11.52
C GLU A 87 10.90 -7.12 10.28
N VAL A 88 10.39 -6.52 9.21
CA VAL A 88 11.12 -6.30 7.95
C VAL A 88 11.94 -5.02 8.05
N PHE A 89 13.17 -5.08 7.53
CA PHE A 89 14.03 -3.90 7.40
C PHE A 89 14.77 -3.95 6.06
N GLU A 90 15.17 -2.77 5.60
CA GLU A 90 15.96 -2.58 4.39
C GLU A 90 17.45 -2.49 4.75
N GLU A 91 18.30 -3.20 4.02
CA GLU A 91 19.76 -3.07 4.11
C GLU A 91 20.27 -1.92 3.23
N ASN A 92 21.52 -1.51 3.44
CA ASN A 92 22.16 -0.42 2.70
C ASN A 92 22.19 -0.62 1.17
N ASP A 93 22.05 -1.87 0.71
CA ASP A 93 21.98 -2.23 -0.71
C ASP A 93 20.55 -2.20 -1.28
N GLY A 94 19.57 -1.83 -0.48
CA GLY A 94 18.15 -1.81 -0.82
C GLY A 94 17.44 -3.16 -0.70
N SER A 95 18.11 -4.20 -0.19
CA SER A 95 17.49 -5.52 -0.02
C SER A 95 16.63 -5.58 1.24
N LEU A 96 15.44 -6.19 1.13
CA LEU A 96 14.55 -6.41 2.26
C LEU A 96 14.92 -7.70 3.00
N LYS A 97 15.08 -7.62 4.32
CA LYS A 97 15.32 -8.78 5.19
C LYS A 97 14.07 -9.15 5.99
N ASN A 98 14.05 -10.37 6.52
CA ASN A 98 12.96 -10.92 7.34
C ASN A 98 11.59 -11.01 6.67
N VAL A 99 11.50 -10.89 5.33
CA VAL A 99 10.22 -10.97 4.62
C VAL A 99 9.52 -12.32 4.84
N HIS A 100 10.27 -13.42 4.87
CA HIS A 100 9.69 -14.74 5.20
C HIS A 100 9.17 -14.83 6.63
N ALA A 101 9.82 -14.17 7.59
CA ALA A 101 9.33 -14.13 8.97
C ALA A 101 8.00 -13.37 9.04
N ALA A 102 7.89 -12.24 8.34
CA ALA A 102 6.63 -11.51 8.18
C ALA A 102 5.53 -12.36 7.54
N VAL A 103 5.82 -13.10 6.48
CA VAL A 103 4.83 -14.01 5.86
C VAL A 103 4.42 -15.11 6.84
N ALA A 104 5.37 -15.75 7.52
CA ALA A 104 5.09 -16.80 8.48
C ALA A 104 4.20 -16.31 9.63
N ARG A 105 4.50 -15.14 10.20
CA ARG A 105 3.67 -14.49 11.22
C ARG A 105 2.30 -14.09 10.66
N GLY A 106 2.28 -13.48 9.47
CA GLY A 106 1.09 -13.02 8.77
C GLY A 106 0.04 -14.12 8.59
N ARG A 107 0.44 -15.37 8.38
CA ARG A 107 -0.48 -16.53 8.29
C ARG A 107 -1.39 -16.68 9.52
N GLN A 108 -0.98 -16.19 10.68
CA GLN A 108 -1.75 -16.26 11.94
C GLN A 108 -2.38 -14.93 12.34
N MET A 109 -1.90 -13.80 11.81
CA MET A 109 -2.35 -12.47 12.21
C MET A 109 -3.54 -11.99 11.38
N ARG A 110 -4.62 -11.60 12.05
CA ARG A 110 -5.83 -11.06 11.41
C ARG A 110 -5.80 -9.54 11.34
N CYS A 111 -6.30 -9.02 10.22
CA CYS A 111 -6.49 -7.60 10.01
C CYS A 111 -7.67 -7.11 10.84
N GLU A 112 -7.50 -6.07 11.65
CA GLU A 112 -8.61 -5.50 12.42
C GLU A 112 -9.70 -4.90 11.51
N HIS A 113 -9.31 -4.38 10.33
CA HIS A 113 -10.25 -3.79 9.38
C HIS A 113 -11.06 -4.83 8.61
N CYS A 114 -10.40 -5.82 7.98
CA CYS A 114 -11.07 -6.78 7.09
C CYS A 114 -11.18 -8.20 7.63
N GLN A 115 -10.66 -8.46 8.84
CA GLN A 115 -10.74 -9.74 9.57
C GLN A 115 -10.07 -10.94 8.87
N ARG A 116 -9.39 -10.74 7.74
CA ARG A 116 -8.60 -11.75 7.01
C ARG A 116 -7.16 -11.83 7.52
N THR A 117 -6.51 -12.97 7.30
CA THR A 117 -5.10 -13.20 7.66
C THR A 117 -4.14 -12.43 6.75
N GLY A 118 -2.86 -12.40 7.14
CA GLY A 118 -1.77 -11.75 6.40
C GLY A 118 -1.49 -10.31 6.83
N ALA A 119 -2.11 -9.86 7.93
CA ALA A 119 -1.95 -8.53 8.46
C ALA A 119 -0.67 -8.40 9.29
N THR A 120 0.35 -7.77 8.73
CA THR A 120 1.69 -7.67 9.34
C THR A 120 2.09 -6.25 9.71
N VAL A 121 1.31 -5.24 9.31
CA VAL A 121 1.51 -3.85 9.73
C VAL A 121 0.96 -3.70 11.14
N GLY A 122 1.87 -3.70 12.11
CA GLY A 122 1.56 -3.54 13.52
C GLY A 122 1.45 -2.07 13.93
N CYS A 123 0.61 -1.80 14.92
CA CYS A 123 0.64 -0.52 15.63
C CYS A 123 1.99 -0.31 16.33
N CYS A 124 2.52 0.91 16.31
CA CYS A 124 3.75 1.22 17.05
C CYS A 124 3.54 1.43 18.56
N LEU A 125 2.30 1.54 19.03
CA LEU A 125 1.99 1.72 20.46
C LEU A 125 2.14 0.37 21.16
N SER A 126 3.00 0.29 22.17
CA SER A 126 3.34 -0.97 22.86
C SER A 126 2.14 -1.74 23.42
N ALA A 127 1.08 -1.05 23.83
CA ALA A 127 -0.14 -1.66 24.36
C ALA A 127 -1.15 -2.09 23.27
N CYS A 128 -0.97 -1.66 22.02
CA CYS A 128 -1.89 -1.94 20.94
C CYS A 128 -1.43 -3.17 20.15
N LEU A 129 -2.25 -4.22 20.19
CA LEU A 129 -1.98 -5.49 19.51
C LEU A 129 -2.64 -5.58 18.12
N SER A 130 -3.23 -4.48 17.65
CA SER A 130 -3.93 -4.47 16.37
C SER A 130 -2.96 -4.57 15.20
N ASN A 131 -3.30 -5.42 14.25
CA ASN A 131 -2.54 -5.65 13.02
C ASN A 131 -3.42 -5.33 11.81
N TYR A 132 -2.80 -4.84 10.74
CA TYR A 132 -3.50 -4.47 9.51
C TYR A 132 -2.73 -4.95 8.28
N HIS A 133 -3.43 -5.12 7.18
CA HIS A 133 -2.79 -5.04 5.86
C HIS A 133 -2.37 -3.60 5.60
N PHE A 134 -1.34 -3.39 4.77
CA PHE A 134 -0.89 -2.06 4.38
C PHE A 134 -2.03 -1.16 3.89
N MET A 135 -2.83 -1.65 2.93
CA MET A 135 -3.96 -0.87 2.38
C MET A 135 -5.11 -0.70 3.37
N CYS A 136 -5.32 -1.66 4.27
CA CYS A 136 -6.33 -1.53 5.33
C CYS A 136 -5.95 -0.45 6.35
N ALA A 137 -4.67 -0.38 6.73
CA ALA A 137 -4.17 0.71 7.57
C ALA A 137 -4.36 2.08 6.89
N ARG A 138 -4.12 2.19 5.58
CA ARG A 138 -4.40 3.42 4.82
C ARG A 138 -5.89 3.80 4.83
N LEU A 139 -6.79 2.82 4.64
CA LEU A 139 -8.24 3.05 4.69
C LEU A 139 -8.71 3.50 6.09
N CYS A 140 -8.06 3.01 7.14
CA CYS A 140 -8.27 3.46 8.52
C CYS A 140 -7.51 4.75 8.89
N GLN A 141 -6.91 5.44 7.91
CA GLN A 141 -6.19 6.70 8.09
C GLN A 141 -5.01 6.62 9.08
N CYS A 142 -4.32 5.48 9.12
CA CYS A 142 -3.04 5.38 9.82
C CYS A 142 -2.02 6.37 9.24
N THR A 143 -1.25 6.97 10.13
CA THR A 143 0.03 7.61 9.81
C THR A 143 1.10 6.52 9.72
N PHE A 144 2.06 6.70 8.84
CA PHE A 144 3.14 5.76 8.58
C PHE A 144 4.44 6.52 8.84
N GLN A 145 5.30 6.02 9.72
CA GLN A 145 6.55 6.68 10.14
C GLN A 145 7.76 5.91 9.65
N GLU A 146 8.72 6.66 9.10
CA GLU A 146 10.03 6.19 8.65
C GLU A 146 11.02 6.05 9.83
#